data_AF-A0A0P6W6F3-F1
#
_entry.id   AF-A0A0P6W6F3-F1
#
_cell.length_a   1.000
_cell.length_b   1.000
_cell.length_c   1.000
_cell.angle_alpha   90.00
_cell.angle_beta   90.00
_cell.angle_gamma   90.00
#
_symmetry.space_group_name_H-M   'P 1'
#
loop_
_entity.id
_entity.type
_entity.pdbx_description
1 polymer ?
#
loop_
_entity_poly.entity_id
_entity_poly.type
_entity_poly.pdbx_seq_one_letter_code
_entity_poly.pdbx_strand_id
1 'polypeptide(L)'
;MRFTPGKREKGILEFACYETYASWLQFDRDADFYADLSEKDGVRLTPREHLDFELAVDGHATVFKLNDVDQTPNPANLTSGERFAGRVFDESGLRFDLIYIPDRKVFFFVLDTRTPVAETFVTVSENVHLGRRTGFVFYEDKIQKRHILIAVNSEETYKNSWLDGPFDQLPENYYETNGFWNYVYDAYPDLKGRLTANGTFLDNGSIFAMMPYRVYLSQAGLAFIKTCQESNADRTDLLVCLTNGHDK
;
A
#
# COMPACT_ATOMS: atom_id res chain seq x y z
N MET A 1 4.43 -5.07 -14.70
CA MET A 1 5.27 -3.94 -15.16
C MET A 1 5.04 -2.78 -14.21
N ARG A 2 6.05 -1.96 -13.91
CA ARG A 2 5.93 -0.83 -13.00
C ARG A 2 6.61 0.41 -13.57
N PHE A 3 5.92 1.54 -13.42
CA PHE A 3 6.43 2.87 -13.78
C PHE A 3 6.99 3.50 -12.51
N THR A 4 8.19 3.06 -12.13
CA THR A 4 8.79 3.37 -10.82
C THR A 4 9.34 4.81 -10.79
N PRO A 5 9.00 5.63 -9.77
CA PRO A 5 9.55 6.96 -9.63
C PRO A 5 11.08 6.97 -9.62
N GLY A 6 11.69 7.88 -10.37
CA GLY A 6 13.13 7.99 -10.58
C GLY A 6 13.70 7.10 -11.67
N LYS A 7 13.00 6.04 -12.07
CA LYS A 7 13.33 5.19 -13.23
C LYS A 7 12.53 5.61 -14.46
N ARG A 8 11.21 5.84 -14.28
CA ARG A 8 10.29 6.21 -15.37
C ARG A 8 10.68 7.54 -16.04
N GLU A 9 11.18 8.52 -15.29
CA GLU A 9 11.64 9.81 -15.83
C GLU A 9 12.96 9.67 -16.61
N LYS A 10 13.70 8.58 -16.37
CA LYS A 10 14.92 8.21 -17.12
C LYS A 10 14.63 7.31 -18.31
N GLY A 11 13.36 7.05 -18.61
CA GLY A 11 12.94 6.16 -19.68
C GLY A 11 13.16 4.67 -19.40
N ILE A 12 13.20 4.29 -18.11
CA ILE A 12 13.36 2.89 -17.67
C ILE A 12 12.01 2.37 -17.17
N LEU A 13 11.57 1.24 -17.74
CA LEU A 13 10.38 0.49 -17.32
C LEU A 13 10.83 -0.74 -16.51
N GLU A 14 10.29 -0.92 -15.31
CA GLU A 14 10.54 -2.16 -14.55
C GLU A 14 9.58 -3.25 -15.02
N PHE A 15 10.14 -4.40 -15.38
CA PHE A 15 9.39 -5.58 -15.78
C PHE A 15 9.73 -6.73 -14.84
N ALA A 16 8.69 -7.37 -14.32
CA ALA A 16 8.77 -8.55 -13.49
C ALA A 16 7.76 -9.58 -14.00
N CYS A 17 8.18 -10.83 -14.06
CA CYS A 17 7.34 -12.00 -14.29
C CYS A 17 7.84 -13.10 -13.37
N TYR A 18 6.94 -13.77 -12.66
CA TYR A 18 7.30 -14.80 -11.69
C TYR A 18 6.30 -15.94 -11.75
N GLU A 19 6.76 -17.12 -11.37
CA GLU A 19 5.90 -18.27 -11.23
C GLU A 19 4.86 -18.02 -10.12
N THR A 20 3.58 -18.27 -10.43
CA THR A 20 2.49 -18.07 -9.46
C THR A 20 2.68 -19.00 -8.27
N TYR A 21 2.49 -18.47 -7.06
CA TYR A 21 2.54 -19.24 -5.84
C TYR A 21 1.57 -20.44 -5.86
N ALA A 22 2.10 -21.61 -5.53
CA ALA A 22 1.34 -22.83 -5.30
C ALA A 22 1.67 -23.35 -3.89
N SER A 23 0.65 -23.45 -3.02
CA SER A 23 0.84 -23.79 -1.61
C SER A 23 1.42 -25.19 -1.35
N TRP A 24 1.34 -26.08 -2.34
CA TRP A 24 1.90 -27.44 -2.32
C TRP A 24 3.32 -27.54 -2.90
N LEU A 25 3.87 -26.47 -3.48
CA LEU A 25 5.23 -26.38 -4.04
C LEU A 25 6.06 -25.40 -3.22
N GLN A 26 6.76 -25.90 -2.19
CA GLN A 26 7.47 -25.05 -1.22
C GLN A 26 8.92 -24.73 -1.58
N PHE A 27 9.53 -25.46 -2.52
CA PHE A 27 10.99 -25.42 -2.75
C PHE A 27 11.40 -25.30 -4.22
N ASP A 28 10.42 -25.27 -5.14
CA ASP A 28 10.66 -25.25 -6.59
C ASP A 28 9.92 -24.03 -7.15
N ARG A 29 10.64 -22.91 -7.26
CA ARG A 29 10.21 -21.73 -8.03
C ARG A 29 11.32 -21.45 -9.02
N ASP A 30 11.12 -21.90 -10.25
CA ASP A 30 12.19 -21.99 -11.24
C ASP A 30 12.36 -20.71 -12.08
N ALA A 31 11.35 -19.82 -12.09
CA ALA A 31 11.30 -18.73 -13.05
C ALA A 31 10.79 -17.42 -12.46
N ASP A 32 11.67 -16.70 -11.77
CA ASP A 32 11.53 -15.27 -11.55
C ASP A 32 12.40 -14.50 -12.55
N PHE A 33 11.79 -13.65 -13.37
CA PHE A 33 12.44 -12.77 -14.31
C PHE A 33 12.20 -11.33 -13.92
N TYR A 34 13.30 -10.58 -13.74
CA TYR A 34 13.29 -9.15 -13.48
C TYR A 34 14.20 -8.44 -14.49
N ALA A 35 13.70 -7.36 -15.09
CA ALA A 35 14.47 -6.55 -16.01
C ALA A 35 14.08 -5.06 -15.93
N ASP A 36 15.10 -4.21 -15.94
CA ASP A 36 14.96 -2.79 -16.25
C ASP A 36 15.03 -2.64 -17.76
N LEU A 37 13.89 -2.40 -18.41
CA LEU A 37 13.77 -2.27 -19.86
C LEU A 37 13.94 -0.81 -20.28
N SER A 38 14.71 -0.59 -21.33
CA SER A 38 15.07 0.72 -21.85
C SER A 38 15.11 0.72 -23.39
N GLU A 39 15.53 1.84 -24.00
CA GLU A 39 15.64 1.93 -25.46
C GLU A 39 16.62 0.90 -26.03
N LYS A 40 17.61 0.45 -25.25
CA LYS A 40 18.53 -0.63 -25.63
C LYS A 40 17.83 -1.98 -25.84
N ASP A 41 16.68 -2.14 -25.22
CA ASP A 41 15.86 -3.36 -25.22
C ASP A 41 14.65 -3.22 -26.16
N GLY A 42 14.61 -2.17 -27.00
CA GLY A 42 13.48 -1.87 -27.87
C GLY A 42 12.29 -1.23 -27.16
N VAL A 43 12.44 -0.84 -25.88
CA VAL A 43 11.39 -0.25 -25.05
C VAL A 43 11.66 1.24 -24.85
N ARG A 44 10.83 2.10 -25.44
CA ARG A 44 10.95 3.55 -25.24
C ARG A 44 9.83 4.05 -24.34
N LEU A 45 10.20 4.49 -23.14
CA LEU A 45 9.31 5.13 -22.19
C LEU A 45 9.57 6.64 -22.21
N THR A 46 8.57 7.43 -22.61
CA THR A 46 8.67 8.88 -22.74
C THR A 46 7.69 9.56 -21.78
N PRO A 47 8.16 10.39 -20.81
CA PRO A 47 7.25 11.18 -20.00
C PRO A 47 6.48 12.17 -20.89
N ARG A 48 5.18 12.30 -20.62
CA ARG A 48 4.29 13.28 -21.24
C ARG A 48 3.95 14.35 -20.19
N GLU A 49 2.73 14.88 -20.21
CA GLU A 49 2.25 15.80 -19.17
C GLU A 49 1.81 15.03 -17.93
N HIS A 50 2.10 15.56 -16.74
CA HIS A 50 1.63 15.10 -15.41
C HIS A 50 1.16 13.64 -15.30
N LEU A 51 2.05 12.76 -14.85
CA LEU A 51 1.79 11.32 -14.63
C LEU A 51 1.32 10.52 -15.86
N ASP A 52 1.32 11.11 -17.06
CA ASP A 52 1.17 10.38 -18.32
C ASP A 52 2.53 9.96 -18.88
N PHE A 53 2.61 8.73 -19.38
CA PHE A 53 3.81 8.16 -20.00
C PHE A 53 3.44 7.44 -21.28
N GLU A 54 4.11 7.77 -22.39
CA GLU A 54 4.01 7.00 -23.61
C GLU A 54 5.02 5.85 -23.57
N LEU A 55 4.52 4.63 -23.65
CA LEU A 55 5.31 3.42 -23.79
C LEU A 55 5.24 2.95 -25.24
N ALA A 56 6.38 2.88 -25.91
CA ALA A 56 6.51 2.35 -27.25
C ALA A 56 7.39 1.09 -27.28
N VAL A 57 6.87 0.04 -27.91
CA VAL A 57 7.53 -1.27 -28.10
C VAL A 57 7.26 -1.73 -29.53
N ASP A 58 8.31 -2.11 -30.27
CA ASP A 58 8.20 -2.65 -31.64
C ASP A 58 7.26 -1.87 -32.57
N GLY A 59 7.38 -0.54 -32.56
CA GLY A 59 6.60 0.35 -33.42
C GLY A 59 5.15 0.60 -32.98
N HIS A 60 4.70 -0.01 -31.89
CA HIS A 60 3.41 0.26 -31.27
C HIS A 60 3.60 1.19 -30.07
N ALA A 61 2.70 2.16 -29.88
CA ALA A 61 2.77 3.10 -28.77
C ALA A 61 1.42 3.24 -28.07
N THR A 62 1.45 3.25 -26.74
CA THR A 62 0.28 3.45 -25.88
C THR A 62 0.62 4.45 -24.79
N VAL A 63 -0.32 5.34 -24.46
CA VAL A 63 -0.19 6.25 -23.32
C VAL A 63 -0.78 5.60 -22.08
N PHE A 64 0.05 5.42 -21.06
CA PHE A 64 -0.33 5.00 -19.72
C PHE A 64 -0.52 6.24 -18.86
N LYS A 65 -1.66 6.30 -18.17
CA LYS A 65 -1.94 7.34 -17.16
C LYS A 65 -1.76 6.69 -15.79
N LEU A 66 -0.77 7.16 -15.03
CA LEU A 66 -0.61 6.66 -13.66
C LEU A 66 -1.73 7.22 -12.78
N ASN A 67 -1.93 6.57 -11.64
CA ASN A 67 -2.96 6.98 -10.69
C ASN A 67 -2.67 8.40 -10.18
N ASP A 68 -3.47 9.35 -10.67
CA ASP A 68 -3.51 10.73 -10.19
C ASP A 68 -4.68 10.90 -9.22
N VAL A 69 -4.36 10.89 -7.93
CA VAL A 69 -5.32 11.04 -6.84
C VAL A 69 -5.10 12.37 -6.11
N ASP A 70 -6.18 13.14 -5.98
CA ASP A 70 -6.21 14.36 -5.18
C ASP A 70 -5.58 14.11 -3.80
N GLN A 71 -4.59 14.92 -3.43
CA GLN A 71 -3.87 14.82 -2.14
C GLN A 71 -4.44 15.76 -1.08
N THR A 72 -5.57 16.42 -1.34
CA THR A 72 -6.23 17.27 -0.33
C THR A 72 -6.70 16.38 0.84
N PRO A 73 -6.23 16.63 2.07
CA PRO A 73 -6.68 15.87 3.23
C PRO A 73 -8.18 16.09 3.46
N ASN A 74 -8.90 15.05 3.87
CA ASN A 74 -10.26 15.22 4.37
C ASN A 74 -10.22 15.45 5.88
N PRO A 75 -10.48 16.67 6.40
CA PRO A 75 -10.38 16.95 7.83
C PRO A 75 -11.36 16.12 8.66
N ALA A 76 -12.50 15.69 8.07
CA ALA A 76 -13.47 14.83 8.75
C ALA A 76 -12.93 13.41 9.00
N ASN A 77 -11.89 13.00 8.27
CA ASN A 77 -11.23 11.71 8.45
C ASN A 77 -10.06 11.78 9.44
N LEU A 78 -9.75 12.93 10.04
CA LEU A 78 -8.57 13.13 10.88
C LEU A 78 -8.95 13.58 12.29
N THR A 79 -8.29 13.02 13.30
CA THR A 79 -8.29 13.60 14.66
C THR A 79 -7.19 14.67 14.79
N SER A 80 -7.22 15.45 15.87
CA SER A 80 -6.16 16.42 16.18
C SER A 80 -4.77 15.78 16.37
N GLY A 81 -4.73 14.51 16.78
CA GLY A 81 -3.53 13.71 16.97
C GLY A 81 -3.05 12.99 15.71
N GLU A 82 -3.70 13.16 14.57
CA GLU A 82 -3.40 12.44 13.33
C GLU A 82 -2.88 13.38 12.24
N ARG A 83 -2.09 12.84 11.31
CA ARG A 83 -1.54 13.57 10.17
C ARG A 83 -1.80 12.78 8.89
N PHE A 84 -2.24 13.47 7.85
CA PHE A 84 -2.34 12.89 6.51
C PHE A 84 -0.95 12.75 5.92
N ALA A 85 -0.52 11.52 5.62
CA ALA A 85 0.77 11.22 5.03
C ALA A 85 0.74 11.16 3.50
N GLY A 86 -0.44 10.96 2.93
CA GLY A 86 -0.67 10.90 1.49
C GLY A 86 -1.84 9.99 1.17
N ARG A 87 -2.35 10.09 -0.05
CA ARG A 87 -3.40 9.22 -0.57
C ARG A 87 -2.84 8.32 -1.65
N VAL A 88 -3.25 7.07 -1.61
CA VAL A 88 -2.82 6.02 -2.52
C VAL A 88 -4.01 5.44 -3.27
N PHE A 89 -3.76 4.96 -4.49
CA PHE A 89 -4.70 4.16 -5.25
C PHE A 89 -3.99 2.86 -5.61
N ASP A 90 -4.35 1.82 -4.87
CA ASP A 90 -3.70 0.53 -4.90
C ASP A 90 -4.22 -0.35 -6.06
N GLU A 91 -3.43 -1.33 -6.47
CA GLU A 91 -3.72 -2.31 -7.52
C GLU A 91 -5.01 -3.10 -7.27
N SER A 92 -5.43 -3.22 -6.01
CA SER A 92 -6.73 -3.81 -5.65
C SER A 92 -7.91 -2.99 -6.18
N GLY A 93 -7.70 -1.81 -6.72
CA GLY A 93 -8.76 -0.91 -7.15
C GLY A 93 -9.42 -0.16 -5.98
N LEU A 94 -8.80 -0.16 -4.81
CA LEU A 94 -9.21 0.63 -3.65
C LEU A 94 -8.27 1.80 -3.41
N ARG A 95 -8.83 2.90 -2.89
CA ARG A 95 -8.08 4.10 -2.52
C ARG A 95 -8.01 4.22 -1.01
N PHE A 96 -6.89 4.73 -0.52
CA PHE A 96 -6.68 4.90 0.91
C PHE A 96 -6.00 6.22 1.24
N ASP A 97 -6.42 6.85 2.34
CA ASP A 97 -5.63 7.84 3.03
C ASP A 97 -4.65 7.09 3.95
N LEU A 98 -3.36 7.28 3.74
CA LEU A 98 -2.34 6.86 4.71
C LEU A 98 -2.27 7.92 5.81
N ILE A 99 -2.57 7.51 7.03
CA ILE A 99 -2.60 8.38 8.21
C ILE A 99 -1.44 8.01 9.13
N TYR A 100 -0.78 9.03 9.68
CA TYR A 100 0.29 8.92 10.66
C TYR A 100 -0.16 9.41 12.04
N ILE A 101 0.18 8.67 13.10
CA ILE A 101 -0.02 9.08 14.51
C ILE A 101 1.34 9.42 15.12
N PRO A 102 1.69 10.70 15.28
CA PRO A 102 3.00 11.11 15.82
C PRO A 102 3.31 10.54 17.20
N ASP A 103 2.32 10.53 18.11
CA ASP A 103 2.52 10.09 19.51
C ASP A 103 2.85 8.60 19.64
N ARG A 104 2.44 7.78 18.67
CA ARG A 104 2.67 6.33 18.65
C ARG A 104 3.64 5.89 17.56
N LYS A 105 4.02 6.80 16.66
CA LYS A 105 4.91 6.51 15.53
C LYS A 105 4.42 5.39 14.62
N VAL A 106 3.10 5.32 14.43
CA VAL A 106 2.45 4.30 13.60
C VAL A 106 1.69 4.90 12.44
N PHE A 107 1.52 4.09 11.40
CA PHE A 107 0.68 4.39 10.27
C PHE A 107 -0.57 3.52 10.28
N PHE A 108 -1.59 3.91 9.51
CA PHE A 108 -2.71 3.06 9.12
C PHE A 108 -3.36 3.57 7.85
N PHE A 109 -3.97 2.66 7.08
CA PHE A 109 -4.73 3.00 5.88
C PHE A 109 -6.21 3.20 6.22
N VAL A 110 -6.78 4.33 5.81
CA VAL A 110 -8.21 4.63 5.89
C VAL A 110 -8.79 4.54 4.49
N LEU A 111 -9.85 3.76 4.30
CA LEU A 111 -10.55 3.66 3.02
C LEU A 111 -11.07 5.04 2.58
N ASP A 112 -10.71 5.45 1.36
CA ASP A 112 -11.20 6.67 0.75
C ASP A 112 -12.61 6.47 0.18
N THR A 113 -13.59 7.13 0.81
CA THR A 113 -15.01 7.06 0.46
C THR A 113 -15.51 8.27 -0.32
N ARG A 114 -14.61 9.16 -0.79
CA ARG A 114 -14.98 10.36 -1.58
C ARG A 114 -15.50 10.02 -2.97
N THR A 115 -15.15 8.85 -3.46
CA THR A 115 -15.72 8.24 -4.67
C THR A 115 -16.39 6.91 -4.31
N PRO A 116 -17.31 6.40 -5.14
CA PRO A 116 -17.87 5.07 -4.94
C PRO A 116 -16.76 4.03 -4.75
N VAL A 117 -16.86 3.27 -3.65
CA VAL A 117 -15.91 2.20 -3.34
C VAL A 117 -16.30 0.97 -4.15
N ALA A 118 -15.38 0.45 -4.96
CA ALA A 118 -15.57 -0.78 -5.74
C ALA A 118 -15.40 -2.05 -4.88
N GLU A 119 -16.16 -2.12 -3.78
CA GLU A 119 -16.20 -3.23 -2.83
C GLU A 119 -17.58 -3.35 -2.20
N THR A 120 -17.93 -4.57 -1.81
CA THR A 120 -19.09 -4.84 -0.96
C THR A 120 -18.63 -5.56 0.30
N PHE A 121 -19.29 -5.27 1.40
CA PHE A 121 -18.83 -5.72 2.71
C PHE A 121 -19.73 -6.80 3.30
N VAL A 122 -19.12 -7.70 4.05
CA VAL A 122 -19.80 -8.61 4.99
C VAL A 122 -19.38 -8.23 6.39
N THR A 123 -20.33 -7.96 7.26
CA THR A 123 -20.03 -7.77 8.69
C THR A 123 -19.67 -9.12 9.31
N VAL A 124 -18.46 -9.25 9.83
CA VAL A 124 -17.96 -10.49 10.46
C VAL A 124 -18.01 -10.43 11.98
N SER A 125 -17.96 -9.24 12.56
CA SER A 125 -18.21 -8.97 13.98
C SER A 125 -18.57 -7.50 14.17
N GLU A 126 -18.81 -7.07 15.42
CA GLU A 126 -19.11 -5.67 15.70
C GLU A 126 -17.97 -4.75 15.21
N ASN A 127 -18.32 -3.82 14.33
CA ASN A 127 -17.43 -2.83 13.72
C ASN A 127 -16.34 -3.45 12.83
N VAL A 128 -16.54 -4.68 12.34
CA VAL A 128 -15.57 -5.34 11.47
C VAL A 128 -16.24 -5.80 10.19
N HIS A 129 -15.66 -5.39 9.07
CA HIS A 129 -16.20 -5.60 7.74
C HIS A 129 -15.16 -6.28 6.85
N LEU A 130 -15.54 -7.39 6.24
CA LEU A 130 -14.75 -8.12 5.26
C LEU A 130 -15.19 -7.73 3.84
N GLY A 131 -14.24 -7.28 3.01
CA GLY A 131 -14.46 -7.05 1.59
C GLY A 131 -14.65 -8.36 0.84
N ARG A 132 -15.73 -8.48 0.07
CA ARG A 132 -16.05 -9.70 -0.70
C ARG A 132 -15.07 -9.95 -1.83
N ARG A 133 -14.60 -8.89 -2.49
CA ARG A 133 -13.72 -8.98 -3.65
C ARG A 133 -12.26 -9.05 -3.23
N THR A 134 -11.86 -8.18 -2.32
CA THR A 134 -10.45 -8.00 -1.92
C THR A 134 -10.00 -8.94 -0.81
N GLY A 135 -10.93 -9.46 0.01
CA GLY A 135 -10.56 -10.12 1.25
C GLY A 135 -9.93 -9.16 2.27
N PHE A 136 -10.01 -7.85 2.07
CA PHE A 136 -9.53 -6.90 3.06
C PHE A 136 -10.48 -6.82 4.25
N VAL A 137 -9.93 -6.74 5.45
CA VAL A 137 -10.70 -6.60 6.69
C VAL A 137 -10.52 -5.18 7.20
N PHE A 138 -11.67 -4.54 7.42
CA PHE A 138 -11.77 -3.17 7.87
C PHE A 138 -12.37 -3.10 9.27
N TYR A 139 -11.79 -2.26 10.11
CA TYR A 139 -12.39 -1.80 11.36
C TYR A 139 -13.14 -0.49 11.12
N GLU A 140 -14.42 -0.43 11.52
CA GLU A 140 -15.23 0.78 11.52
C GLU A 140 -14.96 1.58 12.79
N ASP A 141 -14.22 2.68 12.65
CA ASP A 141 -14.06 3.68 13.69
C ASP A 141 -15.30 4.58 13.73
N LYS A 142 -16.28 4.22 14.57
CA LYS A 142 -17.56 4.92 14.70
C LYS A 142 -17.45 6.39 15.08
N ILE A 143 -16.35 6.80 15.72
CA ILE A 143 -16.16 8.19 16.17
C ILE A 143 -15.87 9.08 14.96
N GLN A 144 -14.94 8.67 14.10
CA GLN A 144 -14.60 9.39 12.87
C GLN A 144 -15.40 8.92 11.64
N LYS A 145 -16.26 7.90 11.81
CA LYS A 145 -17.10 7.30 10.76
C LYS A 145 -16.28 6.88 9.53
N ARG A 146 -15.17 6.18 9.78
CA ARG A 146 -14.20 5.77 8.75
C ARG A 146 -13.85 4.30 8.88
N HIS A 147 -13.41 3.71 7.77
CA HIS A 147 -13.00 2.31 7.71
C HIS A 147 -11.48 2.22 7.64
N ILE A 148 -10.86 1.52 8.60
CA ILE A 148 -9.41 1.37 8.72
C ILE A 148 -9.05 -0.05 8.28
N LEU A 149 -8.12 -0.20 7.34
CA LEU A 149 -7.60 -1.51 6.95
C LEU A 149 -6.81 -2.12 8.11
N ILE A 150 -7.21 -3.29 8.57
CA ILE A 150 -6.60 -3.98 9.72
C ILE A 150 -6.07 -5.38 9.38
N ALA A 151 -6.57 -6.01 8.31
CA ALA A 151 -5.98 -7.25 7.83
C ALA A 151 -6.17 -7.48 6.33
N VAL A 152 -5.25 -8.24 5.73
CA VAL A 152 -5.28 -8.70 4.34
C VAL A 152 -5.14 -10.22 4.26
N ASN A 153 -5.75 -10.83 3.25
CA ASN A 153 -5.73 -12.27 3.06
C ASN A 153 -4.31 -12.77 2.73
N SER A 154 -3.79 -13.73 3.51
CA SER A 154 -2.43 -14.21 3.34
C SER A 154 -2.20 -14.96 2.02
N GLU A 155 -3.21 -15.62 1.44
CA GLU A 155 -3.04 -16.28 0.15
C GLU A 155 -2.74 -15.28 -0.96
N GLU A 156 -3.41 -14.12 -0.94
CA GLU A 156 -3.16 -13.06 -1.91
C GLU A 156 -1.77 -12.44 -1.70
N THR A 157 -1.35 -12.26 -0.44
CA THR A 157 0.04 -11.87 -0.11
C THR A 157 1.09 -12.88 -0.58
N TYR A 158 0.85 -14.19 -0.42
CA TYR A 158 1.78 -15.21 -0.92
C TYR A 158 1.83 -15.28 -2.45
N LYS A 159 0.70 -15.04 -3.12
CA LYS A 159 0.63 -14.94 -4.59
C LYS A 159 1.27 -13.68 -5.13
N ASN A 160 1.48 -12.66 -4.29
CA ASN A 160 1.87 -11.31 -4.73
C ASN A 160 0.87 -10.80 -5.79
N SER A 161 -0.42 -11.06 -5.55
CA SER A 161 -1.49 -10.66 -6.47
C SER A 161 -1.83 -9.19 -6.27
N TRP A 162 -2.66 -8.62 -7.16
CA TRP A 162 -3.21 -7.28 -6.99
C TRP A 162 -4.12 -7.11 -5.74
N LEU A 163 -4.26 -8.14 -4.88
CA LEU A 163 -5.03 -8.12 -3.64
C LEU A 163 -4.17 -8.41 -2.40
N ASP A 164 -2.86 -8.27 -2.49
CA ASP A 164 -1.92 -8.45 -1.37
C ASP A 164 -1.81 -7.23 -0.42
N GLY A 165 -2.43 -6.13 -0.84
CA GLY A 165 -2.63 -4.91 -0.05
C GLY A 165 -1.69 -3.78 -0.44
N PRO A 166 -1.93 -2.56 0.07
CA PRO A 166 -1.27 -1.34 -0.42
C PRO A 166 0.17 -1.13 0.09
N PHE A 167 0.83 -2.17 0.61
CA PHE A 167 2.04 -2.01 1.44
C PHE A 167 3.25 -1.47 0.70
N ASP A 168 3.37 -1.77 -0.59
CA ASP A 168 4.43 -1.29 -1.47
C ASP A 168 3.92 -0.25 -2.49
N GLN A 169 2.64 0.15 -2.36
CA GLN A 169 1.93 1.13 -3.19
C GLN A 169 1.65 2.41 -2.40
N LEU A 170 2.72 2.98 -1.89
CA LEU A 170 2.74 4.18 -1.06
C LEU A 170 2.49 5.45 -1.92
N PRO A 171 2.40 6.67 -1.36
CA PRO A 171 2.04 7.87 -2.15
C PRO A 171 3.24 8.38 -2.98
N GLU A 172 3.80 7.49 -3.79
CA GLU A 172 5.08 7.56 -4.49
C GLU A 172 5.09 8.56 -5.64
N ASN A 173 3.92 8.82 -6.23
CA ASN A 173 3.73 9.91 -7.19
C ASN A 173 3.83 11.30 -6.54
N TYR A 174 3.81 11.38 -5.21
CA TYR A 174 3.70 12.64 -4.47
C TYR A 174 4.79 12.85 -3.41
N TYR A 175 5.77 11.93 -3.29
CA TYR A 175 6.83 11.99 -2.27
C TYR A 175 7.55 13.34 -2.18
N GLU A 176 7.77 14.00 -3.33
CA GLU A 176 8.44 15.30 -3.39
C GLU A 176 7.58 16.45 -2.82
N THR A 177 6.25 16.27 -2.75
CA THR A 177 5.29 17.34 -2.41
C THR A 177 4.57 17.15 -1.09
N ASN A 178 4.38 15.90 -0.64
CA ASN A 178 3.53 15.59 0.52
C ASN A 178 4.31 15.48 1.84
N GLY A 179 5.64 15.53 1.80
CA GLY A 179 6.48 15.41 3.00
C GLY A 179 6.44 14.03 3.66
N PHE A 180 5.98 13.01 2.95
CA PHE A 180 5.82 11.63 3.41
C PHE A 180 7.05 11.09 4.18
N TRP A 181 8.24 11.33 3.64
CA TRP A 181 9.49 10.87 4.25
C TRP A 181 9.74 11.42 5.65
N ASN A 182 9.22 12.60 6.00
CA ASN A 182 9.36 13.14 7.35
C ASN A 182 8.65 12.25 8.38
N TYR A 183 7.47 11.71 8.02
CA TYR A 183 6.74 10.78 8.89
C TYR A 183 7.45 9.44 8.99
N VAL A 184 7.93 8.91 7.84
CA VAL A 184 8.68 7.64 7.83
C VAL A 184 9.94 7.74 8.69
N TYR A 185 10.70 8.82 8.59
CA TYR A 185 11.93 9.02 9.36
C TYR A 185 11.69 9.37 10.83
N ASP A 186 10.49 9.82 11.20
CA ASP A 186 10.11 9.93 12.61
C ASP A 186 9.76 8.55 13.20
N ALA A 187 9.04 7.72 12.43
CA ALA A 187 8.68 6.37 12.83
C ALA A 187 9.83 5.36 12.82
N TYR A 188 10.70 5.47 11.82
CA TYR A 188 11.84 4.60 11.57
C TYR A 188 13.12 5.42 11.38
N PRO A 189 13.70 5.99 12.45
CA PRO A 189 14.87 6.86 12.37
C PRO A 189 16.08 6.21 11.68
N ASP A 190 16.23 4.88 11.80
CA ASP A 190 17.33 4.11 11.22
C ASP A 190 17.30 4.05 9.68
N LEU A 191 16.20 4.47 9.05
CA LEU A 191 16.09 4.57 7.58
C LEU A 191 16.69 5.88 7.03
N LYS A 192 17.01 6.85 7.89
CA LYS A 192 17.58 8.13 7.45
C LYS A 192 18.89 7.90 6.69
N GLY A 193 18.93 8.36 5.45
CA GLY A 193 20.09 8.23 4.58
C GLY A 193 20.27 6.83 3.94
N ARG A 194 19.32 5.91 4.11
CA ARG A 194 19.34 4.58 3.49
C ARG A 194 18.46 4.47 2.24
N LEU A 195 17.60 5.46 2.01
CA LEU A 195 16.64 5.48 0.92
C LEU A 195 16.94 6.64 -0.04
N THR A 196 16.69 6.44 -1.33
CA THR A 196 16.56 7.52 -2.30
C THR A 196 15.32 8.36 -2.00
N ALA A 197 15.22 9.56 -2.59
CA ALA A 197 14.02 10.39 -2.48
C ALA A 197 12.74 9.70 -3.04
N ASN A 198 12.93 8.67 -3.88
CA ASN A 198 11.86 7.89 -4.49
C ASN A 198 11.50 6.62 -3.70
N GLY A 199 12.13 6.41 -2.54
CA GLY A 199 11.81 5.30 -1.66
C GLY A 199 12.45 3.98 -2.03
N THR A 200 13.58 4.02 -2.74
CA THR A 200 14.38 2.82 -3.04
C THR A 200 15.56 2.73 -2.08
N PHE A 201 15.84 1.56 -1.53
CA PHE A 201 17.02 1.31 -0.70
C PHE A 201 18.32 1.43 -1.50
N LEU A 202 19.29 2.13 -0.94
CA LEU A 202 20.59 2.40 -1.58
C LEU A 202 21.50 1.16 -1.65
N ASP A 203 21.29 0.18 -0.76
CA ASP A 203 22.15 -1.01 -0.65
C ASP A 203 21.75 -2.12 -1.63
N ASN A 204 20.44 -2.34 -1.83
CA ASN A 204 19.94 -3.47 -2.63
C ASN A 204 18.97 -3.08 -3.75
N GLY A 205 18.55 -1.81 -3.83
CA GLY A 205 17.60 -1.37 -4.86
C GLY A 205 16.14 -1.78 -4.62
N SER A 206 15.81 -2.41 -3.49
CA SER A 206 14.44 -2.75 -3.13
C SER A 206 13.62 -1.50 -2.82
N ILE A 207 12.32 -1.55 -3.04
CA ILE A 207 11.41 -0.47 -2.65
C ILE A 207 11.11 -0.53 -1.14
N PHE A 208 10.93 0.64 -0.55
CA PHE A 208 10.40 0.78 0.80
C PHE A 208 8.93 0.37 0.81
N ALA A 209 8.58 -0.50 1.74
CA ALA A 209 7.22 -0.96 1.94
C ALA A 209 6.88 -0.92 3.44
N MET A 210 5.61 -0.68 3.75
CA MET A 210 5.09 -0.75 5.12
C MET A 210 3.74 -1.46 5.15
N MET A 211 3.58 -2.39 6.09
CA MET A 211 2.33 -3.13 6.30
C MET A 211 1.70 -2.73 7.64
N PRO A 212 1.04 -1.57 7.75
CA PRO A 212 0.28 -1.18 8.93
C PRO A 212 -1.07 -1.91 8.99
N TYR A 213 -1.03 -3.24 8.84
CA TYR A 213 -2.14 -4.17 8.96
C TYR A 213 -1.58 -5.59 9.15
N ARG A 214 -2.43 -6.53 9.57
CA ARG A 214 -2.07 -7.94 9.75
C ARG A 214 -2.33 -8.77 8.48
N VAL A 215 -1.73 -9.95 8.41
CA VAL A 215 -2.14 -10.98 7.44
C VAL A 215 -2.98 -12.04 8.12
N TYR A 216 -4.02 -12.55 7.46
CA TYR A 216 -4.87 -13.61 8.00
C TYR A 216 -5.09 -14.73 6.97
N LEU A 217 -5.04 -15.97 7.45
CA LEU A 217 -5.23 -17.16 6.62
C LEU A 217 -6.70 -17.60 6.54
N SER A 218 -7.45 -17.39 7.61
CA SER A 218 -8.86 -17.78 7.71
C SER A 218 -9.60 -16.84 8.66
N GLN A 219 -10.93 -16.91 8.67
CA GLN A 219 -11.73 -16.11 9.61
C GLN A 219 -11.35 -16.37 11.08
N ALA A 220 -10.90 -17.58 11.43
CA ALA A 220 -10.39 -17.85 12.78
C ALA A 220 -9.12 -17.03 13.12
N GLY A 221 -8.31 -16.72 12.11
CA GLY A 221 -7.15 -15.83 12.24
C GLY A 221 -7.50 -14.38 12.57
N LEU A 222 -8.78 -13.99 12.48
CA LEU A 222 -9.26 -12.66 12.87
C LEU A 222 -9.56 -12.55 14.38
N ALA A 223 -9.30 -13.60 15.16
CA ALA A 223 -9.53 -13.60 16.62
C ALA A 223 -8.75 -12.50 17.37
N PHE A 224 -7.63 -12.01 16.82
CA PHE A 224 -6.86 -10.91 17.41
C PHE A 224 -7.68 -9.64 17.60
N ILE A 225 -8.69 -9.42 16.75
CA ILE A 225 -9.52 -8.20 16.79
C ILE A 225 -10.24 -8.11 18.14
N LYS A 226 -10.82 -9.23 18.58
CA LYS A 226 -11.49 -9.30 19.87
C LYS A 226 -10.51 -9.05 21.01
N THR A 227 -9.33 -9.69 20.97
CA THR A 227 -8.26 -9.45 21.96
C THR A 227 -7.88 -7.98 22.04
N CYS A 228 -7.74 -7.30 20.89
CA CYS A 228 -7.43 -5.87 20.85
C CYS A 228 -8.55 -5.01 21.44
N GLN A 229 -9.81 -5.31 21.10
CA GLN A 229 -10.99 -4.60 21.62
C GLN A 229 -11.14 -4.76 23.14
N GLU A 230 -10.86 -5.94 23.69
CA GLU A 230 -10.96 -6.21 25.13
C GLU A 230 -9.80 -5.63 25.93
N SER A 231 -8.60 -5.54 25.34
CA SER A 231 -7.38 -5.14 26.05
C SER A 231 -7.11 -3.62 26.02
N ASN A 232 -7.78 -2.86 25.14
CA ASN A 232 -7.46 -1.46 24.90
C ASN A 232 -8.70 -0.57 25.02
N ALA A 233 -8.81 0.14 26.14
CA ALA A 233 -9.85 1.15 26.34
C ALA A 233 -9.51 2.48 25.65
N ASP A 234 -8.22 2.79 25.47
CA ASP A 234 -7.79 3.95 24.69
C ASP A 234 -7.93 3.65 23.18
N ARG A 235 -8.51 4.60 22.45
CA ARG A 235 -8.74 4.46 21.00
C ARG A 235 -7.44 4.32 20.22
N THR A 236 -6.41 5.09 20.57
CA THR A 236 -5.14 5.07 19.84
C THR A 236 -4.43 3.75 20.05
N ASP A 237 -4.41 3.25 21.29
CA ASP A 237 -3.82 1.95 21.61
C ASP A 237 -4.61 0.79 20.97
N LEU A 238 -5.94 0.91 20.86
CA LEU A 238 -6.76 -0.03 20.09
C LEU A 238 -6.34 -0.05 18.60
N LEU A 239 -6.23 1.13 17.97
CA LEU A 239 -5.81 1.21 16.56
C LEU A 239 -4.41 0.62 16.37
N VAL A 240 -3.46 0.94 17.25
CA VAL A 240 -2.12 0.33 17.24
C VAL A 240 -2.21 -1.19 17.35
N CYS A 241 -3.03 -1.73 18.26
CA CYS A 241 -3.16 -3.18 18.39
C CYS A 241 -3.70 -3.84 17.12
N LEU A 242 -4.70 -3.21 16.49
CA LEU A 242 -5.36 -3.72 15.29
C LEU A 242 -4.47 -3.65 14.04
N THR A 243 -3.65 -2.61 13.91
CA THR A 243 -2.87 -2.34 12.69
C THR A 243 -1.40 -2.75 12.79
N ASN A 244 -0.87 -2.97 13.99
CA ASN A 244 0.51 -3.38 14.14
C ASN A 244 0.62 -4.90 13.95
N GLY A 245 1.21 -5.30 12.82
CA GLY A 245 1.48 -6.70 12.46
C GLY A 245 2.62 -7.34 13.25
N HIS A 246 3.32 -6.58 14.10
CA HIS A 246 4.26 -7.12 15.05
C HIS A 246 3.50 -7.60 16.29
N ASP A 247 3.31 -8.92 16.39
CA ASP A 247 3.24 -9.53 17.71
C ASP A 247 4.55 -9.13 18.43
N LYS A 248 4.42 -8.49 19.60
CA LYS A 248 5.56 -8.15 20.45
C LYS A 248 6.32 -9.40 20.88
#